data_AF-A0A2N2X675-F1
#
_entry.id   AF-A0A2N2X675-F1
#
_cell.length_a   1.000
_cell.length_b   1.000
_cell.length_c   1.000
_cell.angle_alpha   90.00
_cell.angle_beta   90.00
_cell.angle_gamma   90.00
#
_symmetry.space_group_name_H-M   'P 1'
#
loop_
_entity.id
_entity.type
_entity.pdbx_description
1 polymer ?
#
loop_
_entity_poly.entity_id
_entity_poly.type
_entity_poly.pdbx_seq_one_letter_code
_entity_poly.pdbx_strand_id
1 'polypeptide(L)'
;MILPFSTKFPDGKPTYFIEKIWASIPELKTPYKFNYEELFVNKFNVLWDGWGESFKPKKHTIRADIHNRWKPGNKIHMVVFNRSKNQFQFAPVLECKSVQKIEIIYSNPNSDYPFVKIDGARYNVWEKSGLKMISEIAINDGFKSDIDFFQWFNKDFQGKIIHWTDLRY
;
A
#
# COMPACT_ATOMS: atom_id res chain seq x y z
N MET A 1 -3.21 6.58 14.38
CA MET A 1 -2.37 5.37 14.26
C MET A 1 -1.29 5.58 13.21
N ILE A 2 -0.05 5.22 13.52
CA ILE A 2 1.07 5.31 12.57
C ILE A 2 0.99 4.15 11.58
N LEU A 3 1.07 4.47 10.29
CA LEU A 3 1.14 3.52 9.18
C LEU A 3 2.47 3.69 8.43
N PRO A 4 3.46 2.84 8.69
CA PRO A 4 4.77 2.96 8.08
C PRO A 4 4.79 2.41 6.64
N PHE A 5 5.60 3.05 5.80
CA PHE A 5 5.91 2.63 4.44
C PHE A 5 7.43 2.55 4.23
N SER A 6 7.86 1.56 3.44
CA SER A 6 9.25 1.45 3.01
C SER A 6 9.49 2.32 1.78
N THR A 7 10.69 2.90 1.67
CA THR A 7 11.14 3.60 0.47
C THR A 7 11.87 2.68 -0.51
N LYS A 8 12.24 1.47 -0.09
CA LYS A 8 12.91 0.45 -0.91
C LYS A 8 12.28 -0.93 -0.72
N PHE A 9 12.25 -1.72 -1.79
CA PHE A 9 11.97 -3.16 -1.73
C PHE A 9 13.19 -3.91 -1.16
N PRO A 10 13.05 -5.20 -0.77
CA PRO A 10 14.17 -6.00 -0.26
C PRO A 10 15.34 -6.11 -1.23
N ASP A 11 15.08 -6.03 -2.54
CA ASP A 11 16.09 -6.03 -3.60
C ASP A 11 16.76 -4.66 -3.82
N GLY A 12 16.43 -3.65 -2.99
CA GLY A 12 17.00 -2.31 -3.02
C GLY A 12 16.34 -1.34 -3.99
N LYS A 13 15.43 -1.80 -4.87
CA LYS A 13 14.73 -0.91 -5.81
C LYS A 13 13.78 0.05 -5.08
N PRO A 14 13.59 1.29 -5.56
CA PRO A 14 12.66 2.24 -4.95
C PRO A 14 11.21 1.75 -5.04
N THR A 15 10.43 1.98 -3.98
CA THR A 15 8.99 1.63 -3.94
C THR A 15 8.10 2.67 -4.60
N TYR A 16 8.53 3.94 -4.55
CA TYR A 16 7.74 5.12 -4.92
C TYR A 16 6.37 5.19 -4.22
N PHE A 17 6.27 4.66 -2.99
CA PHE A 17 4.99 4.65 -2.27
C PHE A 17 4.50 6.04 -1.89
N ILE A 18 5.39 7.00 -1.64
CA ILE A 18 5.00 8.37 -1.29
C ILE A 18 4.23 8.98 -2.46
N GLU A 19 4.80 8.91 -3.66
CA GLU A 19 4.28 9.46 -4.90
C GLU A 19 3.00 8.74 -5.33
N LYS A 20 2.98 7.40 -5.25
CA LYS A 20 1.78 6.60 -5.54
C LYS A 20 0.63 6.91 -4.59
N ILE A 21 0.93 7.16 -3.31
CA ILE A 21 -0.09 7.55 -2.32
C ILE A 21 -0.58 8.96 -2.60
N TRP A 22 0.31 9.92 -2.87
CA TRP A 22 -0.07 11.28 -3.26
C TRP A 22 -0.99 11.29 -4.48
N ALA A 23 -0.71 10.44 -5.49
CA ALA A 23 -1.56 10.29 -6.66
C ALA A 23 -2.99 9.76 -6.33
N SER A 24 -3.18 9.13 -5.17
CA SER A 24 -4.48 8.63 -4.71
C SER A 24 -5.28 9.63 -3.87
N ILE A 25 -4.67 10.73 -3.43
CA ILE A 25 -5.24 11.71 -2.49
C ILE A 25 -5.56 12.98 -3.28
N PRO A 26 -6.83 13.28 -3.60
CA PRO A 26 -7.21 14.45 -4.38
C PRO A 26 -6.65 15.78 -3.81
N GLU A 27 -6.61 15.90 -2.49
CA GLU A 27 -6.10 17.06 -1.77
C GLU A 27 -4.61 17.31 -2.03
N LEU A 28 -3.85 16.28 -2.43
CA LEU A 28 -2.42 16.37 -2.74
C LEU A 28 -2.14 16.56 -4.24
N LYS A 29 -3.14 16.95 -5.04
CA LYS A 29 -2.96 17.22 -6.48
C LYS A 29 -2.43 18.62 -6.81
N THR A 30 -1.82 19.31 -5.83
CA THR A 30 -1.38 20.73 -5.77
C THR A 30 -2.44 21.69 -5.21
N PRO A 31 -2.07 22.71 -4.40
CA PRO A 31 -0.72 23.07 -3.95
C PRO A 31 -0.21 22.30 -2.71
N TYR A 32 -1.04 21.52 -2.01
CA TYR A 32 -0.65 20.88 -0.73
C TYR A 32 0.52 19.89 -0.82
N LYS A 33 0.80 19.33 -2.00
CA LYS A 33 1.99 18.49 -2.25
C LYS A 33 3.29 19.25 -2.00
N PHE A 34 3.36 20.53 -2.39
CA PHE A 34 4.57 21.34 -2.24
C PHE A 34 4.99 21.51 -0.78
N ASN A 35 4.03 21.54 0.15
CA ASN A 35 4.34 21.63 1.58
C ASN A 35 5.11 20.40 2.08
N TYR A 36 4.73 19.19 1.65
CA TYR A 36 5.42 17.98 2.09
C TYR A 36 6.79 17.80 1.43
N GLU A 37 6.95 18.26 0.20
CA GLU A 37 8.25 18.30 -0.46
C GLU A 37 9.20 19.29 0.23
N GLU A 38 8.73 20.51 0.54
CA GLU A 38 9.50 21.50 1.27
C GLU A 38 9.88 20.99 2.68
N LEU A 39 8.92 20.40 3.40
CA LEU A 39 9.19 19.77 4.71
C LEU A 39 10.23 18.65 4.61
N PHE A 40 10.24 17.89 3.51
CA PHE A 40 11.24 16.86 3.27
C PHE A 40 12.62 17.48 3.04
N VAL A 41 12.72 18.47 2.14
CA VAL A 41 13.97 19.18 1.83
C VAL A 41 14.56 19.80 3.09
N ASN A 42 13.74 20.51 3.88
CA ASN A 42 14.18 21.14 5.13
C ASN A 42 14.69 20.12 6.15
N LYS A 43 14.08 18.92 6.20
CA LYS A 43 14.48 17.89 7.15
C LYS A 43 15.76 17.16 6.74
N PHE A 44 15.92 16.86 5.46
CA PHE A 44 16.99 15.97 4.97
C PHE A 44 18.11 16.70 4.23
N ASN A 45 17.94 17.99 3.95
CA ASN A 45 18.85 18.81 3.16
C ASN A 45 19.20 18.19 1.80
N VAL A 46 18.20 17.54 1.18
CA VAL A 46 18.29 16.94 -0.15
C VAL A 46 16.99 17.22 -0.90
N LEU A 47 17.09 17.44 -2.21
CA LEU A 47 15.92 17.64 -3.06
C LEU A 47 15.08 16.36 -3.13
N TRP A 48 13.77 16.52 -3.21
CA TRP A 48 12.85 15.43 -3.52
C TRP A 48 13.02 15.02 -4.98
N ASP A 49 13.44 13.78 -5.25
CA ASP A 49 13.76 13.26 -6.58
C ASP A 49 12.59 12.50 -7.24
N GLY A 50 11.43 12.41 -6.58
CA GLY A 50 10.23 11.72 -7.09
C GLY A 50 9.48 12.44 -8.23
N TRP A 51 10.13 13.33 -8.97
CA TRP A 51 9.55 14.06 -10.10
C TRP A 51 9.77 13.31 -11.42
N GLY A 52 8.73 13.24 -12.27
CA GLY A 52 8.87 12.86 -13.69
C GLY A 52 8.12 11.61 -14.15
N GLU A 53 7.56 10.80 -13.24
CA GLU A 53 6.78 9.60 -13.62
C GLU A 53 5.28 9.74 -13.32
N SER A 54 4.44 9.30 -14.24
CA SER A 54 3.01 9.10 -14.01
C SER A 54 2.79 7.82 -13.21
N PHE A 55 2.67 7.93 -11.89
CA PHE A 55 2.46 6.78 -11.01
C PHE A 55 1.00 6.29 -10.99
N LYS A 56 0.81 4.97 -11.04
CA LYS A 56 -0.49 4.36 -10.72
C LYS A 56 -0.81 4.59 -9.23
N PRO A 57 -1.99 5.13 -8.87
CA PRO A 57 -2.31 5.43 -7.48
C PRO A 57 -2.32 4.21 -6.56
N LYS A 58 -1.67 4.32 -5.41
CA LYS A 58 -1.79 3.38 -4.30
C LYS A 58 -2.97 3.80 -3.43
N LYS A 59 -4.08 3.08 -3.50
CA LYS A 59 -5.40 3.49 -2.96
C LYS A 59 -5.72 2.89 -1.59
N HIS A 60 -4.96 1.88 -1.18
CA HIS A 60 -5.07 1.19 0.09
C HIS A 60 -3.73 0.54 0.45
N THR A 61 -3.69 -0.15 1.59
CA THR A 61 -2.58 -1.07 1.82
C THR A 61 -2.95 -2.34 2.56
N ILE A 62 -2.24 -3.43 2.26
CA ILE A 62 -2.39 -4.71 2.95
C ILE A 62 -1.42 -4.78 4.14
N ARG A 63 -1.94 -5.12 5.32
CA ARG A 63 -1.17 -5.27 6.56
C ARG A 63 -1.67 -6.44 7.39
N ALA A 64 -0.73 -7.15 8.02
CA ALA A 64 -1.07 -8.04 9.11
C ALA A 64 -1.68 -7.21 10.24
N ASP A 65 -2.81 -7.67 10.79
CA ASP A 65 -3.51 -6.99 11.88
C ASP A 65 -3.98 -8.00 12.93
N ILE A 66 -3.02 -8.74 13.47
CA ILE A 66 -3.22 -9.84 14.43
C ILE A 66 -4.04 -9.40 15.66
N HIS A 67 -3.85 -8.15 16.10
CA HIS A 67 -4.55 -7.59 17.26
C HIS A 67 -5.81 -6.79 16.89
N ASN A 68 -6.30 -6.90 15.64
CA ASN A 68 -7.53 -6.26 15.19
C ASN A 68 -7.60 -4.75 15.47
N ARG A 69 -6.48 -4.04 15.26
CA ARG A 69 -6.32 -2.62 15.63
C ARG A 69 -6.98 -1.68 14.64
N TRP A 70 -6.99 -2.04 13.35
CA TRP A 70 -7.54 -1.20 12.30
C TRP A 70 -9.06 -1.32 12.19
N LYS A 71 -9.73 -0.18 12.29
CA LYS A 71 -11.18 -0.02 12.19
C LYS A 71 -11.51 1.26 11.39
N PRO A 72 -12.68 1.32 10.74
CA PRO A 72 -13.17 2.57 10.16
C PRO A 72 -13.14 3.71 11.18
N GLY A 73 -12.81 4.93 10.73
CA GLY A 73 -12.67 6.11 11.57
C GLY A 73 -11.30 6.28 12.24
N ASN A 74 -10.41 5.28 12.21
CA ASN A 74 -9.05 5.46 12.73
C ASN A 74 -8.29 6.51 11.91
N LYS A 75 -7.65 7.47 12.59
CA LYS A 75 -6.73 8.41 11.95
C LYS A 75 -5.45 7.70 11.48
N ILE A 76 -5.02 7.95 10.26
CA ILE A 76 -3.83 7.36 9.61
C ILE A 76 -2.74 8.42 9.55
N HIS A 77 -1.61 8.17 10.21
CA HIS A 77 -0.40 8.98 10.11
C HIS A 77 0.59 8.21 9.24
N MET A 78 0.67 8.57 7.95
CA MET A 78 1.54 7.88 6.99
C MET A 78 2.98 8.35 7.14
N VAL A 79 3.90 7.42 7.43
CA VAL A 79 5.29 7.78 7.71
C VAL A 79 6.29 6.92 6.94
N VAL A 80 7.45 7.48 6.64
CA VAL A 80 8.68 6.75 6.27
C VAL A 80 9.71 6.87 7.39
N PHE A 81 10.73 5.99 7.37
CA PHE A 81 11.80 5.94 8.38
C PHE A 81 11.28 5.81 9.82
N ASN A 82 10.19 5.06 10.00
CA ASN A 82 9.50 4.85 11.26
C ASN A 82 10.45 4.40 12.39
N ARG A 83 10.22 4.90 13.62
CA ARG A 83 11.06 4.61 14.81
C ARG A 83 12.54 4.98 14.66
N SER A 84 12.81 6.06 13.92
CA SER A 84 14.14 6.66 13.83
C SER A 84 14.05 8.17 14.00
N LYS A 85 15.19 8.84 14.25
CA LYS A 85 15.29 10.32 14.22
C LYS A 85 14.84 10.91 12.88
N ASN A 86 14.93 10.10 11.82
CA ASN A 86 14.57 10.46 10.46
C ASN A 86 13.08 10.23 10.15
N GLN A 87 12.26 9.75 11.10
CA GLN A 87 10.83 9.52 10.85
C GLN A 87 10.17 10.77 10.25
N PHE A 88 9.48 10.59 9.13
CA PHE A 88 8.87 11.69 8.39
C PHE A 88 7.44 11.35 7.99
N GLN A 89 6.49 12.20 8.40
CA GLN A 89 5.10 12.10 7.95
C GLN A 89 4.97 12.84 6.63
N PHE A 90 4.69 12.09 5.56
CA PHE A 90 4.73 12.59 4.19
C PHE A 90 3.35 12.95 3.62
N ALA A 91 2.28 12.83 4.40
CA ALA A 91 0.92 13.14 3.97
C ALA A 91 0.09 13.72 5.13
N PRO A 92 -1.06 14.37 4.85
CA PRO A 92 -2.01 14.78 5.87
C PRO A 92 -2.49 13.58 6.68
N VAL A 93 -3.03 13.85 7.86
CA VAL A 93 -3.68 12.81 8.65
C VAL A 93 -4.96 12.41 7.91
N LEU A 94 -4.98 11.20 7.36
CA LEU A 94 -6.15 10.66 6.67
C LEU A 94 -7.04 9.91 7.66
N GLU A 95 -8.23 9.56 7.21
CA GLU A 95 -9.10 8.64 7.91
C GLU A 95 -9.10 7.27 7.24
N CYS A 96 -9.06 6.20 8.04
CA CYS A 96 -9.35 4.86 7.58
C CYS A 96 -10.85 4.80 7.26
N LYS A 97 -11.19 4.89 5.97
CA LYS A 97 -12.58 4.86 5.50
C LYS A 97 -13.19 3.48 5.68
N SER A 98 -12.44 2.43 5.39
CA SER A 98 -12.90 1.06 5.60
C SER A 98 -11.75 0.05 5.72
N VAL A 99 -12.10 -1.16 6.16
CA VAL A 99 -11.22 -2.32 6.15
C VAL A 99 -11.90 -3.50 5.45
N GLN A 100 -11.11 -4.41 4.87
CA GLN A 100 -11.56 -5.70 4.35
C GLN A 100 -10.61 -6.79 4.83
N LYS A 101 -11.13 -7.97 5.17
CA LYS A 101 -10.29 -9.13 5.51
C LYS A 101 -9.64 -9.65 4.24
N ILE A 102 -8.34 -9.95 4.28
CA ILE A 102 -7.64 -10.61 3.18
C ILE A 102 -6.87 -11.83 3.69
N GLU A 103 -6.93 -12.91 2.91
CA GLU A 103 -6.15 -14.13 3.12
C GLU A 103 -5.44 -14.50 1.81
N ILE A 104 -4.16 -14.89 1.90
CA ILE A 104 -3.39 -15.47 0.79
C ILE A 104 -2.98 -16.86 1.24
N ILE A 105 -3.33 -17.88 0.45
CA ILE A 105 -3.25 -19.29 0.86
C ILE A 105 -2.52 -20.11 -0.21
N TYR A 106 -1.36 -20.63 0.14
CA TYR A 106 -0.51 -21.54 -0.64
C TYR A 106 -0.86 -22.99 -0.30
N SER A 107 -2.10 -23.40 -0.56
CA SER A 107 -2.63 -24.72 -0.12
C SER A 107 -2.26 -25.90 -1.03
N ASN A 108 -1.57 -25.69 -2.15
CA ASN A 108 -1.33 -26.74 -3.13
C ASN A 108 0.17 -26.94 -3.41
N PRO A 109 0.77 -28.07 -3.02
CA PRO A 109 2.17 -28.37 -3.34
C PRO A 109 2.44 -28.53 -4.86
N ASN A 110 1.39 -28.65 -5.68
CA ASN A 110 1.46 -28.75 -7.14
C ASN A 110 1.12 -27.43 -7.86
N SER A 111 1.07 -26.30 -7.16
CA SER A 111 0.73 -25.01 -7.76
C SER A 111 1.62 -23.89 -7.27
N ASP A 112 2.24 -23.18 -8.21
CA ASP A 112 3.10 -22.03 -7.91
C ASP A 112 2.31 -20.78 -7.45
N TYR A 113 0.97 -20.78 -7.56
CA TYR A 113 0.14 -19.61 -7.28
C TYR A 113 -0.87 -19.85 -6.14
N PRO A 114 -0.99 -18.91 -5.19
CA PRO A 114 -1.92 -19.03 -4.07
C PRO A 114 -3.34 -18.64 -4.46
N PHE A 115 -4.29 -18.99 -3.60
CA PHE A 115 -5.63 -18.38 -3.61
C PHE A 115 -5.62 -17.09 -2.79
N VAL A 116 -6.35 -16.09 -3.27
CA VAL A 116 -6.59 -14.84 -2.53
C VAL A 116 -8.06 -14.80 -2.11
N LYS A 117 -8.34 -14.60 -0.83
CA LYS A 117 -9.71 -14.37 -0.34
C LYS A 117 -9.87 -12.94 0.17
N ILE A 118 -10.99 -12.30 -0.15
CA ILE A 118 -11.35 -10.97 0.34
C ILE A 118 -12.75 -11.04 0.91
N ASP A 119 -12.90 -10.71 2.19
CA ASP A 119 -14.18 -10.85 2.92
C ASP A 119 -14.87 -12.23 2.69
N GLY A 120 -14.05 -13.27 2.48
CA GLY A 120 -14.48 -14.65 2.23
C GLY A 120 -14.64 -15.04 0.77
N ALA A 121 -14.78 -14.09 -0.16
CA ALA A 121 -14.83 -14.35 -1.60
C ALA A 121 -13.46 -14.80 -2.13
N ARG A 122 -13.40 -15.90 -2.88
CA ARG A 122 -12.16 -16.56 -3.32
C ARG A 122 -11.83 -16.22 -4.76
N TYR A 123 -10.58 -15.84 -5.01
CA TYR A 123 -10.02 -15.51 -6.31
C TYR A 123 -8.76 -16.35 -6.57
N ASN A 124 -8.50 -16.65 -7.85
CA ASN A 124 -7.31 -17.33 -8.32
C ASN A 124 -6.84 -16.75 -9.65
N VAL A 125 -5.59 -17.05 -10.03
CA VAL A 125 -4.98 -16.50 -11.26
C VAL A 125 -5.39 -17.26 -12.53
N TRP A 126 -5.99 -18.45 -12.42
CA TRP A 126 -6.41 -19.26 -13.57
C TRP A 126 -7.73 -18.76 -14.17
N GLU A 127 -8.56 -18.13 -13.36
CA GLU A 127 -9.79 -17.47 -13.79
C GLU A 127 -9.51 -16.02 -14.22
N LYS A 128 -9.96 -15.64 -15.42
CA LYS A 128 -9.76 -14.28 -15.96
C LYS A 128 -10.26 -13.17 -15.03
N SER A 129 -11.40 -13.39 -14.37
CA SER A 129 -11.96 -12.47 -13.36
C SER A 129 -11.08 -12.39 -12.11
N GLY A 130 -10.59 -13.54 -11.62
CA GLY A 130 -9.71 -13.62 -10.46
C GLY A 130 -8.35 -12.98 -10.72
N LEU A 131 -7.72 -13.24 -11.86
CA LEU A 131 -6.48 -12.58 -12.28
C LEU A 131 -6.66 -11.06 -12.33
N LYS A 132 -7.73 -10.58 -12.99
CA LYS A 132 -8.02 -9.13 -13.06
C LYS A 132 -8.17 -8.52 -11.66
N MET A 133 -8.91 -9.16 -10.77
CA MET A 133 -9.10 -8.71 -9.38
C MET A 133 -7.78 -8.65 -8.61
N ILE A 134 -6.97 -9.70 -8.67
CA ILE A 134 -5.67 -9.80 -8.00
C ILE A 134 -4.71 -8.73 -8.52
N SER A 135 -4.59 -8.57 -9.85
CA SER A 135 -3.76 -7.52 -10.45
C SER A 135 -4.22 -6.12 -10.02
N GLU A 136 -5.53 -5.87 -9.93
CA GLU A 136 -6.06 -4.59 -9.47
C GLU A 136 -5.68 -4.30 -8.00
N ILE A 137 -5.79 -5.29 -7.11
CA ILE A 137 -5.42 -5.13 -5.70
C ILE A 137 -3.92 -4.92 -5.55
N ALA A 138 -3.10 -5.69 -6.27
CA ALA A 138 -1.65 -5.56 -6.27
C ALA A 138 -1.21 -4.14 -6.68
N ILE A 139 -1.76 -3.64 -7.79
CA ILE A 139 -1.46 -2.28 -8.30
C ILE A 139 -1.93 -1.23 -7.29
N ASN A 140 -3.12 -1.37 -6.72
CA ASN A 140 -3.65 -0.42 -5.74
C ASN A 140 -2.97 -0.52 -4.36
N ASP A 141 -2.27 -1.61 -4.05
CA ASP A 141 -1.31 -1.71 -2.92
C ASP A 141 0.10 -1.22 -3.32
N GLY A 142 0.27 -0.72 -4.55
CA GLY A 142 1.49 -0.04 -5.02
C GLY A 142 2.55 -0.96 -5.64
N PHE A 143 2.24 -2.24 -5.87
CA PHE A 143 3.10 -3.13 -6.66
C PHE A 143 3.02 -2.80 -8.16
N LYS A 144 4.03 -3.21 -8.95
CA LYS A 144 3.98 -3.02 -10.41
C LYS A 144 3.14 -4.10 -11.09
N SER A 145 3.13 -5.30 -10.53
CA SER A 145 2.42 -6.48 -11.01
C SER A 145 1.93 -7.38 -9.86
N ASP A 146 1.06 -8.32 -10.19
CA ASP A 146 0.67 -9.45 -9.34
C ASP A 146 1.85 -10.40 -9.04
N ILE A 147 2.83 -10.50 -9.95
CA ILE A 147 4.08 -11.25 -9.71
C ILE A 147 4.87 -10.62 -8.56
N ASP A 148 5.08 -9.29 -8.58
CA ASP A 148 5.78 -8.59 -7.48
C ASP A 148 5.01 -8.71 -6.16
N PHE A 149 3.68 -8.72 -6.24
CA PHE A 149 2.81 -8.90 -5.09
C PHE A 149 2.99 -10.28 -4.45
N PHE A 150 3.01 -11.36 -5.23
CA PHE A 150 3.23 -12.71 -4.69
C PHE A 150 4.69 -13.00 -4.31
N GLN A 151 5.66 -12.30 -4.90
CA GLN A 151 7.04 -12.31 -4.39
C GLN A 151 7.14 -11.70 -2.98
N TRP A 152 6.37 -10.64 -2.72
CA TRP A 152 6.29 -10.02 -1.40
C TRP A 152 5.50 -10.88 -0.40
N PHE A 153 4.34 -11.38 -0.80
CA PHE A 153 3.47 -12.23 0.02
C PHE A 153 3.74 -13.72 -0.25
N ASN A 154 5.00 -14.15 -0.25
CA ASN A 154 5.44 -15.49 -0.69
C ASN A 154 5.13 -16.65 0.28
N LYS A 155 4.25 -16.43 1.26
CA LYS A 155 3.82 -17.39 2.29
C LYS A 155 2.36 -17.11 2.62
N ASP A 156 1.72 -18.07 3.29
CA ASP A 156 0.40 -17.86 3.85
C ASP A 156 0.33 -16.57 4.65
N PHE A 157 -0.69 -15.77 4.34
CA PHE A 157 -0.86 -14.45 4.91
C PHE A 157 -2.32 -14.24 5.31
N GLN A 158 -2.53 -13.66 6.48
CA GLN A 158 -3.83 -13.18 6.93
C GLN A 158 -3.67 -11.75 7.44
N GLY A 159 -4.57 -10.87 7.00
CA GLY A 159 -4.53 -9.49 7.42
C GLY A 159 -5.75 -8.71 6.99
N LYS A 160 -5.54 -7.41 6.80
CA LYS A 160 -6.56 -6.48 6.32
C LYS A 160 -6.03 -5.66 5.17
N ILE A 161 -6.94 -5.35 4.26
CA ILE A 161 -6.84 -4.21 3.36
C ILE A 161 -7.33 -2.99 4.13
N ILE A 162 -6.49 -1.96 4.23
CA ILE A 162 -6.78 -0.71 4.95
C ILE A 162 -7.00 0.39 3.91
N HIS A 163 -8.22 0.91 3.84
CA HIS A 163 -8.62 1.87 2.82
C HIS A 163 -8.65 3.29 3.38
N TRP A 164 -8.02 4.23 2.66
CA TRP A 164 -8.20 5.67 2.83
C TRP A 164 -8.98 6.31 1.68
N THR A 165 -9.36 5.51 0.67
CA THR A 165 -10.25 5.87 -0.43
C THR A 165 -11.58 5.13 -0.28
N ASP A 166 -12.59 5.50 -1.07
CA ASP A 166 -13.91 4.83 -1.05
C ASP A 166 -13.92 3.48 -1.79
N LEU A 167 -12.80 3.10 -2.42
CA LEU A 167 -12.65 1.83 -3.12
C LEU A 167 -12.79 0.65 -2.15
N ARG A 168 -13.54 -0.37 -2.55
CA ARG A 168 -13.65 -1.70 -1.91
C ARG A 168 -13.70 -2.77 -3.00
N TYR A 169 -13.31 -3.99 -2.64
CA TYR A 169 -13.24 -5.17 -3.51
C TYR A 169 -14.29 -6.22 -3.18
#